data_AF-A0A8T5TNB5-F1
#
_entry.id   AF-A0A8T5TNB5-F1
#
_cell.length_a   1.000
_cell.length_b   1.000
_cell.length_c   1.000
_cell.angle_alpha   90.00
_cell.angle_beta   90.00
_cell.angle_gamma   90.00
#
_symmetry.space_group_name_H-M   'P 1'
#
loop_
_entity.id
_entity.type
_entity.pdbx_description
1 polymer ?
#
loop_
_entity_poly.entity_id
_entity_poly.type
_entity_poly.pdbx_seq_one_letter_code
_entity_poly.pdbx_strand_id
1 'polypeptide(L)'
;MTEKEMGLYKLAKYTNLEIVMEAQVQSSGSNQARIMEKYKKNKGSIKQQAFAMKIIFAAMLLFVAVLPISTYFQLEIMLSNPFVIPDSLLIPGGILFGSFNIMQLLYLTMLGMFAIGAMMSGDAFRWYETLPLSKKRLRKLGFMTVFRNLDVGLITMILAFPIIMFVISLNILLTLVALVISVINVMFSFSILVLIAGKISSILKISEAGSRKATLIRIFTMLSYMIVIFSASFFMQWIITAANDFFDVMASLD
;
A
#
# COMPACT_ATOMS: atom_id res chain seq x y z
N MET A 1 -22.96 -16.80 24.06
CA MET A 1 -21.97 -17.16 23.01
C MET A 1 -20.65 -17.43 23.69
N THR A 2 -20.19 -18.67 23.68
CA THR A 2 -19.04 -19.17 24.44
C THR A 2 -17.71 -18.74 23.82
N GLU A 3 -16.75 -18.37 24.67
CA GLU A 3 -15.47 -17.71 24.40
C GLU A 3 -14.52 -18.39 23.38
N LYS A 4 -14.84 -19.59 22.89
CA LYS A 4 -13.94 -20.40 22.05
C LYS A 4 -13.99 -20.07 20.55
N GLU A 5 -15.00 -19.36 20.03
CA GLU A 5 -15.23 -19.30 18.57
C GLU A 5 -15.06 -17.95 17.87
N MET A 6 -14.92 -16.85 18.60
CA MET A 6 -14.59 -15.55 18.00
C MET A 6 -13.07 -15.41 17.84
N GLY A 7 -12.51 -16.16 16.90
CA GLY A 7 -11.12 -15.98 16.48
C GLY A 7 -10.88 -14.51 16.11
N LEU A 8 -9.77 -13.94 16.61
CA LEU A 8 -9.41 -12.52 16.45
C LEU A 8 -9.53 -12.02 15.00
N TYR A 9 -9.28 -12.90 14.02
CA TYR A 9 -9.42 -12.60 12.59
C TYR A 9 -10.87 -12.35 12.13
N LYS A 10 -11.86 -13.03 12.74
CA LYS A 10 -13.29 -12.79 12.50
C LYS A 10 -13.71 -11.43 13.09
N LEU A 11 -13.20 -11.07 14.27
CA LEU A 11 -13.44 -9.76 14.89
C LEU A 11 -12.84 -8.62 14.06
N ALA A 12 -11.64 -8.81 13.52
CA ALA A 12 -10.97 -7.83 12.66
C ALA A 12 -11.79 -7.46 11.41
N LYS A 13 -12.71 -8.33 10.95
CA LYS A 13 -13.64 -8.02 9.86
C LYS A 13 -14.57 -6.87 10.22
N TYR A 14 -15.14 -6.89 11.42
CA TYR A 14 -16.07 -5.88 11.87
C TYR A 14 -15.35 -4.56 12.16
N THR A 15 -14.19 -4.64 12.80
CA THR A 15 -13.32 -3.47 13.01
C THR A 15 -12.94 -2.81 11.68
N ASN A 16 -12.59 -3.60 10.65
CA ASN A 16 -12.28 -3.04 9.33
C ASN A 16 -13.47 -2.28 8.73
N LEU A 17 -14.68 -2.83 8.80
CA LEU A 17 -15.87 -2.14 8.29
C LEU A 17 -16.16 -0.84 9.05
N GLU A 18 -15.94 -0.83 10.37
CA GLU A 18 -16.09 0.36 11.20
C GLU A 18 -15.08 1.44 10.84
N ILE A 19 -13.82 1.08 10.66
CA ILE A 19 -12.74 1.97 10.21
C ILE A 19 -13.08 2.58 8.85
N VAL A 20 -13.54 1.77 7.88
CA VAL A 20 -13.91 2.26 6.55
C VAL A 20 -15.10 3.22 6.63
N MET A 21 -16.11 2.89 7.44
CA MET A 21 -17.26 3.75 7.68
C MET A 21 -16.84 5.08 8.31
N GLU A 22 -16.06 5.04 9.39
CA GLU A 22 -15.57 6.21 10.11
C GLU A 22 -14.71 7.09 9.19
N ALA A 23 -13.79 6.50 8.44
CA ALA A 23 -12.97 7.22 7.49
C ALA A 23 -13.81 7.93 6.42
N GLN A 24 -14.88 7.29 5.91
CA GLN A 24 -15.77 7.91 4.93
C GLN A 24 -16.64 9.03 5.52
N VAL A 25 -17.21 8.82 6.71
CA VAL A 25 -17.98 9.85 7.42
C VAL A 25 -17.07 11.05 7.70
N GLN A 26 -15.87 10.82 8.21
CA GLN A 26 -14.88 11.88 8.45
C GLN A 26 -14.47 12.62 7.17
N SER A 27 -14.26 11.90 6.06
CA SER A 27 -13.90 12.50 4.77
C SER A 27 -15.02 13.34 4.15
N SER A 28 -16.28 13.13 4.56
CA SER A 28 -17.45 13.74 3.92
C SER A 28 -17.90 15.07 4.51
N GLY A 29 -17.20 15.56 5.54
CA GLY A 29 -17.38 16.91 6.09
C GLY A 29 -18.84 17.24 6.43
N SER A 30 -19.42 18.23 5.74
CA SER A 30 -20.81 18.67 5.95
C SER A 30 -21.88 17.64 5.54
N ASN A 31 -21.54 16.65 4.72
CA ASN A 31 -22.47 15.62 4.23
C ASN A 31 -22.54 14.36 5.10
N GLN A 32 -21.99 14.40 6.32
CA GLN A 32 -21.97 13.28 7.25
C GLN A 32 -23.35 12.66 7.50
N ALA A 33 -24.37 13.48 7.72
CA ALA A 33 -25.73 13.02 8.00
C ALA A 33 -26.31 12.18 6.85
N ARG A 34 -26.09 12.61 5.60
CA ARG A 34 -26.56 11.93 4.40
C ARG A 34 -25.88 10.57 4.20
N ILE A 35 -24.58 10.48 4.51
CA ILE A 35 -23.85 9.21 4.45
C ILE A 35 -24.31 8.25 5.55
N MET A 36 -24.51 8.76 6.76
CA MET A 36 -25.02 7.95 7.87
C MET A 36 -26.41 7.39 7.56
N GLU A 37 -27.28 8.20 6.93
CA GLU A 37 -28.60 7.77 6.48
C GLU A 37 -28.50 6.69 5.38
N LYS A 38 -27.56 6.82 4.45
CA LYS A 38 -27.29 5.81 3.41
C LYS A 38 -26.86 4.48 4.02
N TYR A 39 -25.99 4.48 5.03
CA TYR A 39 -25.57 3.26 5.73
C TYR A 39 -26.67 2.65 6.59
N LYS A 40 -27.53 3.49 7.19
CA LYS A 40 -28.72 3.03 7.90
C LYS A 40 -29.70 2.31 6.96
N LYS A 41 -29.93 2.86 5.76
CA LYS A 41 -30.81 2.28 4.74
C LYS A 41 -30.20 1.05 4.06
N ASN A 42 -28.88 1.00 3.87
CA ASN A 42 -28.20 -0.13 3.24
C ASN A 42 -26.89 -0.50 3.96
N LYS A 43 -26.98 -1.46 4.90
CA LYS A 43 -25.83 -2.02 5.63
C LYS A 43 -24.80 -2.72 4.72
N GLY A 44 -25.20 -3.12 3.51
CA GLY A 44 -24.31 -3.74 2.52
C GLY A 44 -23.35 -2.74 1.85
N SER A 45 -23.69 -1.45 1.84
CA SER A 45 -22.90 -0.40 1.19
C SER A 45 -21.48 -0.29 1.75
N ILE A 46 -21.32 -0.44 3.08
CA ILE A 46 -19.99 -0.36 3.73
C ILE A 46 -19.10 -1.53 3.29
N LYS A 47 -19.67 -2.74 3.15
CA LYS A 47 -18.92 -3.91 2.67
C LYS A 47 -18.46 -3.72 1.22
N GLN A 48 -19.33 -3.19 0.37
CA GLN A 48 -19.00 -2.91 -1.03
C GLN A 48 -17.91 -1.83 -1.12
N GLN A 49 -17.97 -0.78 -0.30
CA GLN A 49 -16.93 0.24 -0.27
C GLN A 49 -15.59 -0.29 0.22
N ALA A 50 -15.57 -1.07 1.30
CA ALA A 50 -14.33 -1.71 1.78
C ALA A 50 -13.71 -2.62 0.71
N PHE A 51 -14.54 -3.34 -0.05
CA PHE A 51 -14.08 -4.16 -1.17
C PHE A 51 -13.61 -3.33 -2.36
N ALA A 52 -14.32 -2.26 -2.72
CA ALA A 52 -13.93 -1.35 -3.80
C ALA A 52 -12.57 -0.70 -3.53
N MET A 53 -12.32 -0.28 -2.28
CA MET A 53 -11.01 0.26 -1.88
C MET A 53 -9.89 -0.74 -2.12
N LYS A 54 -10.09 -2.01 -1.76
CA LYS A 54 -9.11 -3.08 -2.02
C LYS A 54 -8.83 -3.28 -3.51
N ILE A 55 -9.86 -3.21 -4.36
CA ILE A 55 -9.70 -3.33 -5.81
C ILE A 55 -8.90 -2.14 -6.36
N ILE A 56 -9.26 -0.91 -5.98
CA ILE A 56 -8.54 0.30 -6.40
C ILE A 56 -7.08 0.18 -6.01
N PHE A 57 -6.80 -0.29 -4.79
CA PHE A 57 -5.45 -0.48 -4.28
C PHE A 57 -4.65 -1.52 -5.07
N ALA A 58 -5.27 -2.66 -5.38
CA ALA A 58 -4.66 -3.65 -6.27
C ALA A 58 -4.39 -3.07 -7.67
N ALA A 59 -5.35 -2.35 -8.25
CA ALA A 59 -5.18 -1.76 -9.58
C ALA A 59 -4.01 -0.76 -9.61
N MET A 60 -3.89 0.10 -8.58
CA MET A 60 -2.78 1.03 -8.46
C MET A 60 -1.42 0.31 -8.34
N LEU A 61 -1.34 -0.72 -7.49
CA LEU A 61 -0.11 -1.50 -7.31
C LEU A 61 0.26 -2.34 -8.54
N LEU A 62 -0.76 -2.83 -9.27
CA LEU A 62 -0.57 -3.51 -10.54
C LEU A 62 0.00 -2.57 -11.60
N PHE A 63 -0.46 -1.32 -11.66
CA PHE A 63 0.04 -0.33 -12.60
C PHE A 63 1.53 -0.03 -12.41
N VAL A 64 2.04 -0.10 -11.18
CA VAL A 64 3.47 0.06 -10.88
C VAL A 64 4.32 -1.05 -11.53
N ALA A 65 3.73 -2.22 -11.81
CA ALA A 65 4.43 -3.30 -12.51
C ALA A 65 4.76 -2.97 -13.98
N VAL A 66 4.30 -1.84 -14.52
CA VAL A 66 4.75 -1.33 -15.83
C VAL A 66 6.25 -1.03 -15.85
N LEU A 67 6.82 -0.54 -14.74
CA LEU A 67 8.26 -0.24 -14.65
C LEU A 67 9.16 -1.47 -14.90
N PRO A 68 9.00 -2.59 -14.16
CA PRO A 68 9.85 -3.74 -14.40
C PRO A 68 9.64 -4.34 -15.80
N ILE A 69 8.44 -4.20 -16.39
CA ILE A 69 8.20 -4.60 -17.78
C ILE A 69 9.04 -3.75 -18.74
N SER A 70 8.97 -2.42 -18.62
CA SER A 70 9.72 -1.53 -19.52
C SER A 70 11.23 -1.74 -19.37
N THR A 71 11.67 -1.95 -18.13
CA THR A 71 13.07 -2.25 -17.79
C THR A 71 13.53 -3.54 -18.47
N TYR A 72 12.71 -4.60 -18.40
CA TYR A 72 13.03 -5.88 -19.03
C TYR A 72 13.22 -5.73 -20.54
N PHE A 73 12.27 -5.08 -21.24
CA PHE A 73 12.38 -4.89 -22.69
C PHE A 73 13.57 -4.02 -23.08
N GLN A 74 13.88 -2.97 -22.31
CA GLN A 74 15.07 -2.15 -22.55
C GLN A 74 16.35 -2.97 -22.42
N LEU A 75 16.46 -3.79 -21.36
CA LEU A 75 17.61 -4.66 -21.16
C LEU A 75 17.74 -5.70 -22.28
N GLU A 76 16.63 -6.29 -22.74
CA GLU A 76 16.62 -7.24 -23.84
C GLU A 76 17.11 -6.60 -25.15
N ILE A 77 16.64 -5.39 -25.48
CA ILE A 77 17.09 -4.63 -26.65
C ILE A 77 18.59 -4.33 -26.55
N MET A 78 19.07 -3.87 -25.39
CA MET A 78 20.50 -3.53 -25.22
C MET A 78 21.39 -4.77 -25.26
N LEU A 79 20.98 -5.89 -24.67
CA LEU A 79 21.72 -7.16 -24.71
C LEU A 79 21.74 -7.78 -26.12
N SER A 80 20.79 -7.44 -26.99
CA SER A 80 20.81 -7.87 -28.38
C SER A 80 21.88 -7.14 -29.22
N ASN A 81 22.42 -6.02 -28.72
CA ASN A 81 23.48 -5.28 -29.37
C ASN A 81 24.85 -5.87 -28.97
N PRO A 82 25.63 -6.41 -29.92
CA PRO A 82 26.92 -7.05 -29.63
C PRO A 82 28.00 -6.09 -29.13
N PHE A 83 27.79 -4.78 -29.25
CA PHE A 83 28.72 -3.76 -28.76
C PHE A 83 28.49 -3.39 -27.29
N VAL A 84 27.44 -3.90 -26.64
CA VAL A 84 27.11 -3.59 -25.25
C VAL A 84 27.66 -4.67 -24.33
N ILE A 85 28.47 -4.26 -23.35
CA ILE A 85 29.00 -5.16 -22.31
C ILE A 85 27.88 -5.44 -21.29
N PRO A 86 27.55 -6.71 -20.98
CA PRO A 86 26.46 -7.02 -20.05
C PRO A 86 26.60 -6.38 -18.65
N ASP A 87 27.83 -6.19 -18.18
CA ASP A 87 28.11 -5.60 -16.87
C ASP A 87 27.72 -4.11 -16.78
N SER A 88 27.75 -3.37 -17.89
CA SER A 88 27.37 -1.95 -17.90
C SER A 88 25.87 -1.74 -17.66
N LEU A 89 25.06 -2.77 -17.88
CA LEU A 89 23.60 -2.75 -17.69
C LEU A 89 23.15 -3.04 -16.25
N LEU A 90 24.05 -3.52 -15.38
CA LEU A 90 23.71 -3.88 -14.00
C LEU A 90 23.26 -2.68 -13.17
N ILE A 91 23.95 -1.54 -13.30
CA ILE A 91 23.65 -0.33 -12.53
C ILE A 91 22.33 0.31 -13.00
N PRO A 92 22.13 0.59 -14.30
CA PRO A 92 20.86 1.15 -14.79
C PRO A 92 19.67 0.22 -14.50
N GLY A 93 19.83 -1.09 -14.76
CA GLY A 93 18.79 -2.08 -14.44
C GLY A 93 18.45 -2.12 -12.94
N GLY A 94 19.48 -2.08 -12.09
CA GLY A 94 19.30 -2.03 -10.63
C GLY A 94 18.56 -0.79 -10.15
N ILE A 95 18.85 0.39 -10.71
CA ILE A 95 18.14 1.64 -10.39
C ILE A 95 16.66 1.54 -10.78
N LEU A 96 16.37 1.00 -11.97
CA LEU A 96 15.01 0.86 -12.46
C LEU A 96 14.19 -0.13 -11.63
N PHE A 97 14.72 -1.33 -11.38
CA PHE A 97 14.07 -2.29 -10.48
C PHE A 97 13.98 -1.76 -9.04
N GLY A 98 14.97 -1.01 -8.56
CA GLY A 98 14.95 -0.36 -7.26
C GLY A 98 13.83 0.67 -7.15
N SER A 99 13.65 1.49 -8.18
CA SER A 99 12.59 2.49 -8.23
C SER A 99 11.18 1.89 -8.20
N PHE A 100 10.97 0.75 -8.88
CA PHE A 100 9.76 -0.06 -8.77
C PHE A 100 9.46 -0.45 -7.31
N ASN A 101 10.45 -0.97 -6.59
CA ASN A 101 10.28 -1.36 -5.19
C ASN A 101 9.98 -0.16 -4.29
N ILE A 102 10.65 0.98 -4.51
CA ILE A 102 10.39 2.24 -3.79
C ILE A 102 8.97 2.73 -4.04
N MET A 103 8.50 2.69 -5.29
CA MET A 103 7.13 3.09 -5.61
C MET A 103 6.10 2.19 -4.93
N GLN A 104 6.30 0.87 -4.94
CA GLN A 104 5.43 -0.04 -4.21
C GLN A 104 5.39 0.27 -2.70
N LEU A 105 6.55 0.58 -2.09
CA LEU A 105 6.64 1.00 -0.69
C LEU A 105 5.84 2.29 -0.42
N LEU A 106 6.00 3.30 -1.28
CA LEU A 106 5.30 4.57 -1.14
C LEU A 106 3.79 4.38 -1.26
N TYR A 107 3.32 3.62 -2.26
CA TYR A 107 1.91 3.29 -2.38
C TYR A 107 1.40 2.49 -1.19
N LEU A 108 2.09 1.43 -0.75
CA LEU A 108 1.65 0.67 0.43
C LEU A 108 1.56 1.55 1.68
N THR A 109 2.53 2.45 1.88
CA THR A 109 2.54 3.40 3.00
C THR A 109 1.35 4.35 2.92
N MET A 110 1.07 4.89 1.74
CA MET A 110 -0.10 5.72 1.45
C MET A 110 -1.39 5.00 1.85
N LEU A 111 -1.57 3.79 1.35
CA LEU A 111 -2.77 2.98 1.58
C LEU A 111 -2.93 2.58 3.06
N GLY A 112 -1.82 2.23 3.70
CA GLY A 112 -1.79 1.87 5.09
C GLY A 112 -2.11 3.03 6.02
N MET A 113 -1.64 4.26 5.72
CA MET A 113 -1.94 5.44 6.54
C MET A 113 -3.44 5.75 6.60
N PHE A 114 -4.21 5.48 5.54
CA PHE A 114 -5.67 5.67 5.54
C PHE A 114 -6.37 4.75 6.56
N ALA A 115 -5.93 3.50 6.60
CA ALA A 115 -6.45 2.51 7.54
C ALA A 115 -5.97 2.78 8.98
N ILE A 116 -4.69 3.13 9.11
CA ILE A 116 -3.98 3.28 10.38
C ILE A 116 -4.47 4.52 11.14
N GLY A 117 -4.73 5.64 10.44
CA GLY A 117 -5.24 6.86 11.09
C GLY A 117 -6.56 6.63 11.83
N ALA A 118 -7.49 5.90 11.22
CA ALA A 118 -8.78 5.54 11.85
C ALA A 118 -8.66 4.40 12.87
N MET A 119 -7.68 3.51 12.77
CA MET A 119 -7.36 2.57 13.87
C MET A 119 -6.78 3.27 15.10
N MET A 120 -6.14 4.42 14.91
CA MET A 120 -5.38 5.12 15.95
C MET A 120 -6.14 6.21 16.66
N SER A 121 -7.33 6.61 16.18
CA SER A 121 -8.27 7.44 16.95
C SER A 121 -8.80 6.70 18.19
N GLY A 122 -8.70 5.36 18.23
CA GLY A 122 -9.19 4.53 19.33
C GLY A 122 -10.71 4.37 19.36
N ASP A 123 -11.45 5.24 18.67
CA ASP A 123 -12.90 5.21 18.57
C ASP A 123 -13.41 3.91 17.93
N ALA A 124 -12.75 3.41 16.87
CA ALA A 124 -13.06 2.10 16.26
C ALA A 124 -12.84 0.90 17.20
N PHE A 125 -12.13 1.07 18.32
CA PHE A 125 -11.92 0.05 19.35
C PHE A 125 -12.72 0.29 20.64
N ARG A 126 -13.40 1.43 20.80
CA ARG A 126 -14.21 1.74 22.00
C ARG A 126 -15.27 0.68 22.29
N TRP A 127 -15.91 0.15 21.26
CA TRP A 127 -16.83 -0.98 21.44
C TRP A 127 -16.10 -2.22 21.97
N TYR A 128 -14.88 -2.51 21.53
CA TYR A 128 -14.10 -3.63 22.03
C TYR A 128 -13.58 -3.45 23.46
N GLU A 129 -13.48 -2.21 23.96
CA GLU A 129 -13.19 -1.94 25.38
C GLU A 129 -14.33 -2.40 26.31
N THR A 130 -15.55 -2.54 25.78
CA THR A 130 -16.69 -3.12 26.52
C THR A 130 -16.69 -4.65 26.55
N LEU A 131 -15.83 -5.30 25.76
CA LEU A 131 -15.66 -6.76 25.75
C LEU A 131 -14.52 -7.16 26.71
N PRO A 132 -14.57 -8.35 27.36
CA PRO A 132 -13.53 -8.81 28.28
C PRO A 132 -12.27 -9.29 27.54
N LEU A 133 -11.64 -8.39 26.76
CA LEU A 133 -10.43 -8.66 25.98
C LEU A 133 -9.22 -8.02 26.65
N SER A 134 -8.14 -8.81 26.80
CA SER A 134 -6.89 -8.27 27.33
C SER A 134 -6.24 -7.27 26.37
N LYS A 135 -5.54 -6.26 26.91
CA LYS A 135 -4.83 -5.22 26.11
C LYS A 135 -3.90 -5.83 25.04
N LYS A 136 -3.26 -6.96 25.34
CA LYS A 136 -2.42 -7.70 24.38
C LYS A 136 -3.23 -8.25 23.19
N ARG A 137 -4.44 -8.78 23.42
CA ARG A 137 -5.35 -9.26 22.38
C ARG A 137 -5.90 -8.10 21.53
N LEU A 138 -6.21 -6.96 22.15
CA LEU A 138 -6.66 -5.75 21.45
C LEU A 138 -5.59 -5.21 20.49
N ARG A 139 -4.32 -5.20 20.92
CA ARG A 139 -3.20 -4.82 20.04
C ARG A 139 -3.05 -5.77 18.85
N LYS A 140 -3.17 -7.09 19.08
CA LYS A 140 -3.12 -8.11 18.02
C LYS A 140 -4.30 -7.98 17.04
N LEU A 141 -5.47 -7.60 17.53
CA LEU A 141 -6.64 -7.30 16.71
C LEU A 141 -6.37 -6.12 15.77
N GLY A 142 -5.77 -5.03 16.25
CA GLY A 142 -5.36 -3.90 15.41
C GLY A 142 -4.44 -4.31 14.26
N PHE A 143 -3.42 -5.11 14.54
CA PHE A 143 -2.54 -5.66 13.49
C PHE A 143 -3.30 -6.51 12.46
N MET A 144 -4.18 -7.40 12.93
CA MET A 144 -5.01 -8.22 12.03
C MET A 144 -5.94 -7.37 11.18
N THR A 145 -6.41 -6.24 11.69
CA THR A 145 -7.26 -5.31 10.95
C THR A 145 -6.48 -4.54 9.88
N VAL A 146 -5.26 -4.07 10.17
CA VAL A 146 -4.33 -3.49 9.15
C VAL A 146 -4.08 -4.51 8.04
N PHE A 147 -3.67 -5.72 8.41
CA PHE A 147 -3.39 -6.77 7.45
C PHE A 147 -4.63 -7.09 6.61
N ARG A 148 -5.82 -7.19 7.23
CA ARG A 148 -7.07 -7.44 6.51
C ARG A 148 -7.49 -6.28 5.61
N ASN A 149 -7.06 -5.05 5.86
CA ASN A 149 -7.35 -3.94 4.97
C ASN A 149 -6.42 -3.95 3.75
N LEU A 150 -5.17 -4.34 3.94
CA LEU A 150 -4.14 -4.32 2.91
C LEU A 150 -3.93 -5.68 2.22
N ASP A 151 -4.61 -6.74 2.65
CA ASP A 151 -4.43 -8.13 2.18
C ASP A 151 -4.35 -8.25 0.66
N VAL A 152 -5.31 -7.69 -0.06
CA VAL A 152 -5.37 -7.72 -1.52
C VAL A 152 -4.22 -6.93 -2.15
N GLY A 153 -3.85 -5.78 -1.58
CA GLY A 153 -2.69 -5.00 -2.03
C GLY A 153 -1.36 -5.75 -1.81
N LEU A 154 -1.19 -6.37 -0.64
CA LEU A 154 -0.01 -7.20 -0.32
C LEU A 154 0.09 -8.40 -1.27
N ILE A 155 -1.01 -9.11 -1.52
CA ILE A 155 -1.06 -10.21 -2.49
C ILE A 155 -0.66 -9.70 -3.88
N THR A 156 -1.15 -8.52 -4.28
CA THR A 156 -0.81 -7.91 -5.56
C THR A 156 0.69 -7.59 -5.65
N MET A 157 1.31 -7.04 -4.59
CA MET A 157 2.75 -6.79 -4.57
C MET A 157 3.59 -8.08 -4.67
N ILE A 158 3.12 -9.17 -4.07
CA ILE A 158 3.79 -10.48 -4.16
C ILE A 158 3.68 -11.06 -5.58
N LEU A 159 2.48 -11.04 -6.15
CA LEU A 159 2.17 -11.86 -7.33
C LEU A 159 2.19 -11.10 -8.66
N ALA A 160 1.94 -9.78 -8.68
CA ALA A 160 1.81 -9.04 -9.94
C ALA A 160 3.10 -9.10 -10.76
N PHE A 161 4.24 -8.74 -10.16
CA PHE A 161 5.53 -8.73 -10.86
C PHE A 161 5.95 -10.14 -11.34
N PRO A 162 5.95 -11.20 -10.49
CA PRO A 162 6.32 -12.54 -10.95
C PRO A 162 5.40 -13.10 -12.04
N ILE A 163 4.08 -12.92 -11.92
CA ILE A 163 3.13 -13.41 -12.92
C ILE A 163 3.35 -12.70 -14.27
N ILE A 164 3.48 -11.38 -14.25
CA ILE A 164 3.73 -10.59 -15.45
C ILE A 164 5.05 -11.01 -16.11
N MET A 165 6.12 -11.14 -15.32
CA MET A 165 7.42 -11.57 -15.83
C MET A 165 7.36 -12.99 -16.41
N PHE A 166 6.62 -13.90 -15.79
CA PHE A 166 6.41 -15.24 -16.34
C PHE A 166 5.73 -15.19 -17.71
N VAL A 167 4.66 -14.38 -17.85
CA VAL A 167 3.92 -14.27 -19.11
C VAL A 167 4.78 -13.67 -20.23
N ILE A 168 5.61 -12.67 -19.91
CA ILE A 168 6.43 -11.97 -20.91
C ILE A 168 7.66 -12.79 -21.28
N SER A 169 8.41 -13.26 -20.28
CA SER A 169 9.70 -13.94 -20.52
C SER A 169 9.56 -15.43 -20.80
N LEU A 170 8.43 -16.04 -20.43
CA LEU A 170 8.22 -17.49 -20.39
C LEU A 170 9.32 -18.26 -19.64
N ASN A 171 10.09 -17.58 -18.78
CA ASN A 171 11.24 -18.11 -18.08
C ASN A 171 10.92 -18.38 -16.61
N ILE A 172 10.93 -19.66 -16.22
CA ILE A 172 10.58 -20.09 -14.87
C ILE A 172 11.62 -19.67 -13.82
N LEU A 173 12.90 -19.60 -14.20
CA LEU A 173 13.97 -19.20 -13.29
C LEU A 173 13.84 -17.71 -12.94
N LEU A 174 13.63 -16.86 -13.96
CA LEU A 174 13.39 -15.43 -13.76
C LEU A 174 12.15 -15.18 -12.88
N THR A 175 11.11 -15.99 -13.07
CA THR A 175 9.88 -15.94 -12.28
C THR A 175 10.13 -16.27 -10.81
N LEU A 176 10.94 -17.29 -10.52
CA LEU A 176 11.30 -17.66 -9.14
C LEU A 176 12.13 -16.55 -8.47
N VAL A 177 13.09 -15.98 -9.19
CA VAL A 177 13.89 -14.84 -8.69
C VAL A 177 12.99 -13.64 -8.41
N ALA A 178 12.09 -13.30 -9.34
CA ALA A 178 11.10 -12.23 -9.17
C ALA A 178 10.21 -12.47 -7.94
N LEU A 179 9.76 -13.72 -7.73
CA LEU A 179 8.92 -14.08 -6.59
C LEU A 179 9.67 -13.87 -5.26
N VAL A 180 10.92 -14.30 -5.17
CA VAL A 180 11.75 -14.11 -3.96
C VAL A 180 11.94 -12.62 -3.67
N ILE A 181 12.29 -11.82 -4.70
CA ILE A 181 12.45 -10.37 -4.55
C ILE A 181 11.15 -9.72 -4.08
N SER A 182 10.01 -10.07 -4.69
CA SER A 182 8.69 -9.56 -4.31
C SER A 182 8.31 -9.90 -2.87
N VAL A 183 8.58 -11.13 -2.41
CA VAL A 183 8.32 -11.54 -1.02
C VAL A 183 9.16 -10.72 -0.04
N ILE A 184 10.46 -10.55 -0.33
CA ILE A 184 11.36 -9.72 0.49
C ILE A 184 10.88 -8.28 0.52
N ASN A 185 10.51 -7.70 -0.62
CA ASN A 185 10.01 -6.34 -0.71
C ASN A 185 8.74 -6.14 0.11
N VAL A 186 7.81 -7.09 0.07
CA VAL A 186 6.57 -7.02 0.84
C VAL A 186 6.83 -7.12 2.34
N MET A 187 7.72 -8.02 2.79
CA MET A 187 8.10 -8.11 4.19
C MET A 187 8.75 -6.80 4.69
N PHE A 188 9.65 -6.22 3.90
CA PHE A 188 10.31 -4.96 4.20
C PHE A 188 9.32 -3.80 4.24
N SER A 189 8.47 -3.69 3.22
CA SER A 189 7.48 -2.61 3.10
C SER A 189 6.44 -2.67 4.21
N PHE A 190 5.96 -3.87 4.56
CA PHE A 190 5.04 -4.05 5.68
C PHE A 190 5.69 -3.67 7.02
N SER A 191 6.97 -3.99 7.20
CA SER A 191 7.72 -3.62 8.42
C SER A 191 7.85 -2.11 8.56
N ILE A 192 8.21 -1.40 7.48
CA ILE A 192 8.27 0.07 7.46
C ILE A 192 6.89 0.66 7.79
N LEU A 193 5.84 0.14 7.16
CA LEU A 193 4.48 0.61 7.42
C LEU A 193 4.13 0.50 8.92
N VAL A 194 4.45 -0.63 9.55
CA VAL A 194 4.21 -0.85 10.98
C VAL A 194 5.00 0.15 11.85
N LEU A 195 6.25 0.46 11.48
CA LEU A 195 7.07 1.44 12.21
C LEU A 195 6.50 2.85 12.10
N ILE A 196 6.14 3.28 10.89
CA ILE A 196 5.52 4.59 10.63
C ILE A 196 4.19 4.69 11.40
N ALA A 197 3.38 3.64 11.33
CA ALA A 197 2.12 3.56 12.08
C ALA A 197 2.37 3.79 13.58
N GLY A 198 3.29 3.02 14.17
CA GLY A 198 3.62 3.14 15.60
C GLY A 198 4.02 4.56 15.99
N LYS A 199 4.83 5.24 15.17
CA LYS A 199 5.29 6.61 15.41
C LYS A 199 4.15 7.62 15.32
N ILE A 200 3.29 7.54 14.29
CA ILE A 200 2.12 8.41 14.13
C ILE A 200 1.13 8.22 15.29
N SER A 201 0.91 6.98 15.74
CA SER A 201 0.05 6.65 16.90
C SER A 201 0.43 7.42 18.17
N SER A 202 1.73 7.47 18.45
CA SER A 202 2.25 8.13 19.65
C SER A 202 1.99 9.64 19.61
N ILE A 203 1.98 10.23 18.42
CA ILE A 203 1.78 11.66 18.22
C ILE A 203 0.29 12.01 18.34
N LEU A 204 -0.61 11.15 17.84
CA LEU A 204 -2.05 11.39 17.79
C LEU A 204 -2.79 11.18 19.13
N LYS A 205 -2.28 10.34 20.03
CA LYS A 205 -2.87 10.14 21.37
C LYS A 205 -2.96 11.41 22.23
N ILE A 206 -2.32 12.50 21.80
CA ILE A 206 -2.22 13.77 22.54
C ILE A 206 -3.28 14.79 22.06
N SER A 207 -3.97 14.54 20.94
CA SER A 207 -4.95 15.51 20.39
C SER A 207 -6.39 15.03 20.57
N GLU A 208 -7.19 15.78 21.34
CA GLU A 208 -8.64 15.62 21.37
C GLU A 208 -9.25 15.74 19.97
N ALA A 209 -10.20 14.85 19.67
CA ALA A 209 -10.98 14.82 18.44
C ALA A 209 -11.75 16.15 18.29
N GLY A 210 -11.31 16.98 17.33
CA GLY A 210 -11.89 18.31 17.08
C GLY A 210 -10.93 19.49 17.30
N SER A 211 -9.71 19.25 17.80
CA SER A 211 -8.71 20.31 17.91
C SER A 211 -8.19 20.78 16.54
N ARG A 212 -7.79 22.05 16.42
CA ARG A 212 -7.11 22.61 15.20
C ARG A 212 -5.94 21.73 14.74
N LYS A 213 -5.26 21.07 15.68
CA LYS A 213 -4.15 20.13 15.41
C LYS A 213 -4.62 18.90 14.63
N ALA A 214 -5.75 18.30 15.01
CA ALA A 214 -6.32 17.14 14.30
C ALA A 214 -6.75 17.50 12.86
N THR A 215 -7.32 18.68 12.66
CA THR A 215 -7.68 19.17 11.31
C THR A 215 -6.45 19.42 10.45
N LEU A 216 -5.39 20.01 11.00
CA LEU A 216 -4.11 20.19 10.30
C LEU A 216 -3.47 18.86 9.90
N ILE A 217 -3.49 17.87 10.79
CA ILE A 217 -3.00 16.52 10.46
C ILE A 217 -3.85 15.91 9.35
N ARG A 218 -5.17 16.04 9.38
CA ARG A 218 -6.05 15.55 8.32
C ARG A 218 -5.77 16.20 6.96
N ILE A 219 -5.57 17.53 6.94
CA ILE A 219 -5.18 18.27 5.73
C ILE A 219 -3.84 17.76 5.23
N PHE A 220 -2.85 17.62 6.11
CA PHE A 220 -1.53 17.12 5.75
C PHE A 220 -1.56 15.70 5.19
N THR A 221 -2.39 14.81 5.75
CA THR A 221 -2.57 13.43 5.25
C THR A 221 -3.29 13.41 3.89
N MET A 222 -4.29 14.26 3.65
CA MET A 222 -4.91 14.36 2.32
C MET A 222 -3.96 14.96 1.29
N LEU A 223 -3.17 15.96 1.69
CA LEU A 223 -2.21 16.64 0.82
C LEU A 223 -1.02 15.72 0.51
N SER A 224 -0.59 14.89 1.46
CA SER A 224 0.41 13.85 1.21
C SER A 224 -0.10 12.77 0.26
N TYR A 225 -1.39 12.43 0.27
CA TYR A 225 -1.99 11.56 -0.76
C TYR A 225 -1.91 12.18 -2.16
N MET A 226 -2.25 13.46 -2.30
CA MET A 226 -2.08 14.14 -3.58
C MET A 226 -0.62 14.17 -4.01
N ILE A 227 0.29 14.54 -3.11
CA ILE A 227 1.73 14.57 -3.41
C ILE A 227 2.20 13.19 -3.88
N VAL A 228 1.83 12.09 -3.21
CA VAL A 228 2.26 10.74 -3.60
C VAL A 228 1.71 10.33 -4.97
N ILE A 229 0.44 10.64 -5.27
CA ILE A 229 -0.16 10.29 -6.56
C ILE A 229 0.46 11.09 -7.71
N PHE A 230 0.64 12.40 -7.51
CA PHE A 230 1.28 13.26 -8.51
C PHE A 230 2.78 12.93 -8.63
N SER A 231 3.49 12.77 -7.53
CA SER A 231 4.91 12.43 -7.54
C SER A 231 5.13 11.09 -8.21
N ALA A 232 4.27 10.09 -7.99
CA ALA A 232 4.37 8.83 -8.70
C ALA A 232 4.29 9.00 -10.23
N SER A 233 3.39 9.85 -10.73
CA SER A 233 3.25 10.08 -12.18
C SER A 233 4.48 10.81 -12.76
N PHE A 234 4.95 11.86 -12.08
CA PHE A 234 6.17 12.58 -12.46
C PHE A 234 7.42 11.71 -12.33
N PHE A 235 7.49 10.88 -11.30
CA PHE A 235 8.61 10.00 -11.01
C PHE A 235 8.69 8.87 -12.03
N MET A 236 7.56 8.27 -12.43
CA MET A 236 7.50 7.32 -13.54
C MET A 236 8.06 7.92 -14.83
N GLN A 237 7.59 9.11 -15.20
CA GLN A 237 8.05 9.78 -16.41
C GLN A 237 9.54 10.12 -16.34
N TRP A 238 9.98 10.67 -15.21
CA TRP A 238 11.39 11.02 -14.98
C TRP A 238 12.29 9.78 -15.03
N ILE A 239 11.88 8.66 -14.41
CA ILE A 239 12.63 7.40 -14.44
C ILE A 239 12.76 6.88 -15.86
N ILE A 240 11.69 6.90 -16.66
CA ILE A 240 11.74 6.40 -18.04
C ILE A 240 12.67 7.25 -18.90
N THR A 241 12.61 8.58 -18.77
CA THR A 241 13.52 9.48 -19.51
C THR A 241 14.95 9.34 -19.02
N ALA A 242 15.18 9.41 -17.71
CA ALA A 242 16.50 9.31 -17.12
C ALA A 242 17.13 7.94 -17.38
N ALA A 243 16.34 6.86 -17.45
CA ALA A 243 16.83 5.54 -17.80
C ALA A 243 17.48 5.54 -19.18
N ASN A 244 16.82 6.10 -20.19
CA ASN A 244 17.37 6.17 -21.54
C ASN A 244 18.68 6.97 -21.54
N ASP A 245 18.69 8.14 -20.89
CA ASP A 245 19.91 8.96 -20.78
C ASP A 245 21.03 8.23 -20.03
N PHE A 246 20.71 7.47 -18.97
CA PHE A 246 21.68 6.68 -18.22
C PHE A 246 22.21 5.48 -19.01
N PHE A 247 21.35 4.79 -19.75
CA PHE A 247 21.78 3.70 -20.64
C PHE A 247 22.68 4.23 -21.75
N ASP A 248 22.36 5.37 -22.35
CA ASP A 248 23.16 5.99 -23.41
C ASP A 248 24.52 6.48 -22.87
N VAL A 249 24.54 7.15 -21.71
CA VAL A 249 25.79 7.61 -21.09
C VAL A 249 26.68 6.43 -20.70
N MET A 250 26.14 5.39 -20.07
CA MET A 250 26.93 4.23 -19.67
C MET A 250 27.39 3.39 -20.87
N ALA A 251 26.61 3.32 -21.95
CA ALA A 251 27.04 2.69 -23.20
C ALA A 251 28.10 3.51 -23.95
N SER A 252 28.21 4.82 -23.69
CA SER A 252 29.22 5.71 -24.29
C SER A 252 30.51 5.87 -23.48
N LEU A 253 30.54 5.34 -22.24
CA LEU A 253 31.70 5.39 -21.35
C LEU A 253 32.70 4.26 -21.59
N ASP A 254 32.38 3.35 -22.52
CA ASP A 254 33.26 2.32 -23.11
C ASP A 254 33.56 2.65 -24.58
#